data_AF-A0A3D5YEW2-F1
#
_entry.id   AF-A0A3D5YEW2-F1
#
_cell.length_a   1.000
_cell.length_b   1.000
_cell.length_c   1.000
_cell.angle_alpha   90.00
_cell.angle_beta   90.00
_cell.angle_gamma   90.00
#
_symmetry.space_group_name_H-M   'P 1'
#
loop_
_entity.id
_entity.type
_entity.pdbx_description
1 polymer ?
#
loop_
_entity_poly.entity_id
_entity_poly.type
_entity_poly.pdbx_seq_one_letter_code
_entity_poly.pdbx_strand_id
1 'polypeptide(L)'
;MLETRKNKKGEYGVCLFEDNRQCEEWAFLRGDCPIGGMKVTGYENDAEIYCAITGGEVEGVGTDTPMCKRIDGTLCNAQANLDGECPNPYDPNPSAGNGEAE
;
A
#
# COMPACT_ATOMS: atom_id res chain seq x y z
N MET A 1 10.23 16.12 1.16
CA MET A 1 10.75 16.05 -0.23
C MET A 1 9.87 15.09 -1.01
N LEU A 2 9.53 15.34 -2.28
CA LEU A 2 8.80 14.39 -3.10
C LEU A 2 9.78 13.57 -3.95
N GLU A 3 9.62 12.25 -3.97
CA GLU A 3 10.39 11.30 -4.77
C GLU A 3 9.46 10.56 -5.72
N THR A 4 9.84 10.39 -6.99
CA THR A 4 9.11 9.55 -7.94
C THR A 4 9.67 8.13 -7.90
N ARG A 5 8.82 7.15 -7.67
CA ARG A 5 9.13 5.71 -7.71
C ARG A 5 8.35 5.02 -8.83
N LYS A 6 8.72 3.77 -9.13
CA LYS A 6 8.11 2.96 -10.19
C LYS A 6 7.63 1.62 -9.66
N ASN A 7 6.50 1.16 -10.17
CA ASN A 7 5.99 -0.20 -10.03
C ASN A 7 5.48 -0.68 -11.41
N LYS A 8 4.85 -1.85 -11.48
CA LYS A 8 4.28 -2.35 -12.75
C LYS A 8 3.16 -1.46 -13.31
N LYS A 9 2.42 -0.74 -12.45
CA LYS A 9 1.32 0.16 -12.85
C LYS A 9 1.82 1.48 -13.44
N GLY A 10 3.05 1.91 -13.10
CA GLY A 10 3.66 3.13 -13.60
C GLY A 10 4.49 3.85 -12.54
N GLU A 11 4.51 5.18 -12.64
CA GLU A 11 5.16 6.05 -11.66
C GLU A 11 4.19 6.45 -10.55
N TYR A 12 4.70 6.57 -9.32
CA TYR A 12 3.97 7.09 -8.17
C TYR A 12 4.85 8.01 -7.32
N GLY A 13 4.23 8.98 -6.65
CA GLY A 13 4.92 9.94 -5.80
C GLY A 13 5.01 9.46 -4.35
N VAL A 14 6.16 9.66 -3.72
CA VAL A 14 6.36 9.41 -2.29
C VAL A 14 6.87 10.68 -1.61
N CYS A 15 6.08 11.21 -0.70
CA CYS A 15 6.47 12.27 0.21
C CYS A 15 7.39 11.69 1.29
N LEU A 16 8.65 12.15 1.32
CA LEU A 16 9.64 11.85 2.34
C LEU A 16 9.65 12.96 3.42
N PHE A 17 9.65 12.53 4.67
CA PHE A 17 9.68 13.36 5.86
C PHE A 17 10.91 13.02 6.73
N GLU A 18 11.08 13.75 7.82
CA GLU A 18 12.13 13.47 8.82
C GLU A 18 11.97 12.07 9.42
N ASP A 19 13.03 11.55 10.06
CA ASP A 19 13.05 10.23 10.71
C ASP A 19 12.67 9.06 9.80
N ASN A 20 12.98 9.15 8.51
CA ASN A 20 12.64 8.14 7.50
C ASN A 20 11.13 7.83 7.48
N ARG A 21 10.31 8.85 7.64
CA ARG A 21 8.86 8.75 7.48
C ARG A 21 8.46 9.03 6.04
N GLN A 22 7.43 8.34 5.57
CA GLN A 22 7.01 8.40 4.17
C GLN A 22 5.49 8.44 4.07
N CYS A 23 4.95 8.95 2.96
CA CYS A 23 3.56 8.78 2.53
C CYS A 23 3.52 8.69 1.01
N GLU A 24 2.61 7.91 0.44
CA GLU A 24 2.27 8.09 -0.99
C GLU A 24 1.62 9.47 -1.16
N GLU A 25 1.95 10.16 -2.27
CA GLU A 25 1.57 11.56 -2.50
C GLU A 25 0.06 11.79 -2.40
N TRP A 26 -0.73 10.94 -3.04
CA TRP A 26 -2.18 11.08 -3.05
C TRP A 26 -2.82 10.62 -1.73
N ALA A 27 -2.29 9.59 -1.08
CA ALA A 27 -2.69 9.18 0.26
C ALA A 27 -2.46 10.30 1.28
N PHE A 28 -1.34 11.01 1.17
CA PHE A 28 -1.08 12.20 1.98
C PHE A 28 -2.08 13.32 1.68
N LEU A 29 -2.33 13.62 0.38
CA LEU A 29 -3.26 14.68 -0.02
C LEU A 29 -4.69 14.43 0.46
N ARG A 30 -5.15 13.17 0.48
CA ARG A 30 -6.50 12.79 0.93
C ARG A 30 -6.63 12.61 2.44
N GLY A 31 -5.52 12.57 3.17
CA GLY A 31 -5.51 12.31 4.61
C GLY A 31 -5.53 10.83 4.99
N ASP A 32 -5.34 9.92 4.03
CA ASP A 32 -5.20 8.47 4.27
C ASP A 32 -3.85 8.12 4.90
N CYS A 33 -2.87 9.02 4.79
CA CYS A 33 -1.57 8.93 5.43
C CYS A 33 -1.35 10.12 6.39
N PRO A 34 -0.80 9.91 7.60
CA PRO A 34 -0.75 10.94 8.64
C PRO A 34 0.12 12.15 8.28
N ILE A 35 -0.26 13.31 8.82
CA ILE A 35 0.54 14.54 8.73
C ILE A 35 1.92 14.30 9.37
N GLY A 36 2.99 14.58 8.62
CA GLY A 36 4.37 14.32 9.04
C GLY A 36 4.89 12.93 8.65
N GLY A 37 4.10 12.14 7.92
CA GLY A 37 4.52 10.85 7.40
C GLY A 37 4.40 9.71 8.41
N MET A 38 4.25 8.51 7.87
CA MET A 38 4.26 7.30 8.68
C MET A 38 5.65 6.67 8.72
N LYS A 39 5.97 6.08 9.87
CA LYS A 39 7.23 5.39 10.07
C LYS A 39 7.22 4.10 9.25
N VAL A 40 8.20 3.95 8.37
CA VAL A 40 8.33 2.73 7.56
C VAL A 40 9.38 1.76 8.12
N THR A 41 10.02 2.11 9.23
CA THR A 41 10.96 1.22 9.92
C THR A 41 10.19 0.00 10.44
N GLY A 42 10.66 -1.19 10.08
CA GLY A 42 10.02 -2.45 10.45
C GLY A 42 9.31 -3.14 9.28
N TYR A 43 9.20 -2.48 8.12
CA TYR A 43 8.87 -3.16 6.86
C TYR A 43 10.14 -3.63 6.15
N GLU A 44 10.09 -4.81 5.56
CA GLU A 44 11.24 -5.52 5.00
C GLU A 44 11.38 -5.31 3.48
N ASN A 45 10.31 -4.87 2.80
CA ASN A 45 10.31 -4.67 1.35
C ASN A 45 9.39 -3.52 0.89
N ASP A 46 9.55 -3.12 -0.37
CA ASP A 46 8.80 -2.01 -0.98
C ASP A 46 7.29 -2.25 -1.04
N ALA A 47 6.85 -3.51 -1.12
CA ALA A 47 5.43 -3.85 -1.20
C ALA A 47 4.72 -3.62 0.15
N GLU A 48 5.37 -4.02 1.24
CA GLU A 48 4.92 -3.73 2.60
C GLU A 48 4.91 -2.23 2.86
N ILE A 49 5.99 -1.54 2.51
CA ILE A 49 6.07 -0.07 2.63
C ILE A 49 4.93 0.57 1.84
N TYR A 50 4.73 0.18 0.58
CA TYR A 50 3.69 0.75 -0.28
C TYR A 50 2.29 0.55 0.28
N CYS A 51 1.97 -0.64 0.77
CA CYS A 51 0.69 -0.90 1.45
C CYS A 51 0.47 0.08 2.60
N ALA A 52 1.50 0.23 3.43
CA ALA A 52 1.45 1.08 4.60
C ALA A 52 1.28 2.56 4.20
N ILE A 53 2.14 3.09 3.32
CA ILE A 53 2.15 4.51 2.91
C ILE A 53 0.95 4.94 2.06
N THR A 54 0.16 3.99 1.57
CA THR A 54 -1.13 4.24 0.92
C THR A 54 -2.31 4.26 1.89
N GLY A 55 -2.06 4.07 3.20
CA GLY A 55 -3.04 4.08 4.28
C GLY A 55 -3.56 2.68 4.66
N GLY A 56 -2.96 1.62 4.13
CA GLY A 56 -3.30 0.23 4.45
C GLY A 56 -2.56 -0.32 5.67
N GLU A 57 -2.93 -1.53 6.05
CA GLU A 57 -2.31 -2.32 7.11
C GLU A 57 -1.65 -3.56 6.51
N VAL A 58 -0.42 -3.87 6.95
CA VAL A 58 0.33 -5.04 6.47
C VAL A 58 0.15 -6.19 7.46
N GLU A 59 -0.28 -7.34 6.96
CA GLU A 59 -0.34 -8.59 7.71
C GLU A 59 0.80 -9.52 7.25
N GLY A 60 1.49 -10.16 8.20
CA GLY A 60 2.62 -11.04 7.87
C GLY A 60 3.87 -10.30 7.39
N VAL A 61 4.19 -9.16 8.00
CA VAL A 61 5.44 -8.40 7.77
C VAL A 61 6.65 -9.34 7.80
N GLY A 62 7.50 -9.26 6.77
CA GLY A 62 8.74 -10.05 6.66
C GLY A 62 8.53 -11.53 6.34
N THR A 63 7.30 -11.96 6.06
CA THR A 63 7.03 -13.33 5.59
C THR A 63 7.20 -13.44 4.08
N ASP A 64 7.19 -14.66 3.53
CA ASP A 64 7.27 -14.89 2.08
C ASP A 64 6.05 -14.36 1.31
N THR A 65 4.91 -14.18 2.00
CA THR A 65 3.63 -13.77 1.40
C THR A 65 2.93 -12.70 2.25
N PRO A 66 3.49 -11.49 2.36
CA PRO A 66 2.86 -10.41 3.12
C PRO A 66 1.56 -9.98 2.43
N MET A 67 0.54 -9.69 3.22
CA MET A 67 -0.77 -9.26 2.77
C MET A 67 -0.98 -7.78 3.08
N CYS A 68 -1.70 -7.09 2.21
CA CYS A 68 -2.11 -5.71 2.36
C CYS A 68 -3.62 -5.61 2.54
N LYS A 69 -4.04 -5.12 3.70
CA LYS A 69 -5.41 -4.70 3.97
C LYS A 69 -5.54 -3.22 3.63
N ARG A 70 -6.17 -2.93 2.50
CA ARG A 70 -6.38 -1.55 2.01
C ARG A 70 -7.46 -0.84 2.83
N ILE A 71 -7.47 0.49 2.74
CA ILE A 71 -8.46 1.36 3.41
C ILE A 71 -9.90 1.11 2.94
N ASP A 72 -10.09 0.58 1.73
CA ASP A 72 -11.39 0.17 1.18
C ASP A 72 -11.85 -1.23 1.65
N GLY A 73 -11.05 -1.89 2.49
CA GLY A 73 -11.33 -3.21 3.03
C GLY A 73 -10.82 -4.37 2.17
N THR A 74 -10.27 -4.12 0.98
CA THR A 74 -9.69 -5.19 0.15
C THR A 74 -8.45 -5.79 0.82
N LEU A 75 -8.41 -7.11 0.90
CA LEU A 75 -7.24 -7.86 1.32
C LEU A 75 -6.62 -8.57 0.11
N CYS A 76 -5.34 -8.33 -0.15
CA CYS A 76 -4.61 -8.98 -1.25
C CYS A 76 -3.11 -9.06 -0.92
N ASN A 77 -2.35 -9.84 -1.69
CA ASN A 77 -0.89 -9.87 -1.52
C ASN A 77 -0.28 -8.46 -1.69
N ALA A 78 0.65 -8.08 -0.83
CA ALA A 78 1.22 -6.73 -0.82
C ALA A 78 1.93 -6.39 -2.15
N GLN A 79 2.58 -7.37 -2.80
CA GLN A 79 3.22 -7.15 -4.09
C GLN A 79 2.17 -6.91 -5.19
N ALA A 80 1.07 -7.66 -5.18
CA ALA A 80 -0.05 -7.42 -6.09
C ALA A 80 -0.67 -6.03 -5.87
N ASN A 81 -0.75 -5.54 -4.62
CA ASN A 81 -1.16 -4.17 -4.33
C ASN A 81 -0.20 -3.13 -4.92
N LEU A 82 1.10 -3.29 -4.68
CA LEU A 82 2.13 -2.42 -5.25
C LEU A 82 2.08 -2.39 -6.78
N ASP A 83 1.85 -3.54 -7.41
CA ASP A 83 1.83 -3.66 -8.86
C ASP A 83 0.51 -3.23 -9.51
N GLY A 84 -0.52 -2.93 -8.72
CA GLY A 84 -1.85 -2.60 -9.21
C GLY A 84 -2.66 -3.79 -9.72
N GLU A 85 -2.28 -5.00 -9.32
CA GLU A 85 -2.92 -6.29 -9.65
C GLU A 85 -3.93 -6.73 -8.57
N CYS A 86 -4.07 -5.95 -7.50
CA CYS A 86 -5.02 -6.22 -6.43
C CYS A 86 -6.48 -6.16 -6.92
N PRO A 87 -7.34 -7.12 -6.53
CA PRO A 87 -8.76 -7.17 -6.90
C PRO A 87 -9.51 -5.85 -6.63
N ASN A 88 -10.50 -5.55 -7.46
CA ASN A 88 -11.40 -4.42 -7.23
C ASN A 88 -12.57 -4.87 -6.35
N PRO A 89 -12.69 -4.38 -5.10
CA PRO A 89 -13.73 -4.82 -4.17
C PRO A 89 -15.16 -4.53 -4.66
N TYR A 90 -15.31 -3.58 -5.58
CA TYR A 90 -16.61 -3.21 -6.14
C TYR A 90 -16.89 -3.88 -7.49
N ASP A 91 -16.00 -4.74 -7.98
CA ASP A 91 -16.27 -5.54 -9.17
C ASP A 91 -17.27 -6.66 -8.83
N PRO A 92 -18.49 -6.63 -9.39
CA PRO A 92 -19.50 -7.66 -9.11
C PRO A 92 -19.17 -9.00 -9.79
N ASN A 93 -18.12 -9.08 -10.61
CA ASN A 93 -17.70 -10.31 -11.26
C ASN A 93 -17.20 -11.34 -10.22
N PRO A 94 -17.83 -12.53 -10.11
CA PRO A 94 -17.39 -13.58 -9.19
C PRO A 94 -15.96 -14.08 -9.42
N SER A 95 -15.39 -13.80 -10.59
CA SER A 95 -14.01 -14.17 -10.96
C SER A 95 -13.00 -13.04 -10.72
N ALA A 96 -13.40 -11.91 -10.15
CA ALA A 96 -12.52 -10.75 -9.92
C ALA A 96 -11.43 -10.99 -8.86
N GLY A 97 -11.45 -12.14 -8.18
CA GLY A 97 -10.47 -12.48 -7.14
C GLY A 97 -10.75 -11.79 -5.80
N ASN A 98 -11.92 -11.19 -5.62
CA ASN A 98 -12.37 -10.61 -4.35
C ASN A 98 -12.54 -11.75 -3.33
N GLY A 99 -11.56 -11.94 -2.45
CA GLY A 99 -11.71 -12.76 -1.25
C GLY A 99 -12.30 -11.90 -0.14
N GLU A 100 -13.42 -12.31 0.44
CA GLU A 100 -13.88 -11.75 1.71
C GLU A 100 -12.85 -12.13 2.78
N ALA A 101 -12.29 -11.14 3.47
CA ALA A 101 -11.52 -11.40 4.68
C ALA A 101 -12.50 -11.86 5.76
N GLU A 102 -12.32 -13.09 6.26
CA GLU A 102 -13.05 -13.62 7.42
C GLU A 102 -12.67 -12.89 8.72
#